data_AF-A0A2A2GWA1-F1
#
_entry.id   AF-A0A2A2GWA1-F1
#
_cell.length_a   1.000
_cell.length_b   1.000
_cell.length_c   1.000
_cell.angle_alpha   90.00
_cell.angle_beta   90.00
_cell.angle_gamma   90.00
#
_symmetry.space_group_name_H-M   'P 1'
#
loop_
_entity.id
_entity.type
_entity.pdbx_description
1 polymer ?
#
loop_
_entity_poly.entity_id
_entity_poly.type
_entity_poly.pdbx_seq_one_letter_code
_entity_poly.pdbx_strand_id
1 'polypeptide(L)' 'TGLEKCQCRNARIQRNHIACAFLVWTRLAQIARSTGKTLYRIKRGLLDDYLCQQLKKPTIIMLFA' A
#
# COMPACT_ATOMS: atom_id res chain seq x y z
N THR A 1 5.72 28.47 -12.09
CA THR A 1 5.67 27.19 -11.34
C THR A 1 6.32 27.39 -9.99
N GLY A 2 5.51 27.69 -8.95
CA GLY A 2 6.04 28.08 -7.63
C GLY A 2 6.20 26.87 -6.71
N LEU A 3 7.41 26.70 -6.16
CA LEU A 3 7.75 25.67 -5.16
C LEU A 3 6.78 25.67 -3.96
N GLU A 4 6.14 26.80 -3.68
CA GLU A 4 5.16 27.01 -2.61
C GLU A 4 3.81 26.30 -2.85
N LYS A 5 3.47 25.98 -4.11
CA LYS A 5 2.24 25.24 -4.45
C LYS A 5 2.43 23.72 -4.41
N CYS A 6 3.64 23.23 -4.12
CA CYS A 6 3.92 21.80 -4.06
C CYS A 6 3.34 21.18 -2.78
N GLN A 7 2.22 20.47 -2.93
CA GLN A 7 1.57 19.78 -1.80
C GLN A 7 2.49 18.76 -1.11
N CYS A 8 3.42 18.14 -1.84
CA CYS A 8 4.39 17.20 -1.27
C CYS A 8 5.35 17.85 -0.24
N ARG A 9 5.50 19.18 -0.25
CA ARG A 9 6.32 19.93 0.72
C ARG A 9 5.51 20.44 1.92
N ASN A 10 4.20 20.26 1.92
CA ASN A 10 3.39 20.60 3.07
C ASN A 10 3.78 19.70 4.26
N ALA A 11 4.23 20.31 5.35
CA ALA A 11 4.73 19.59 6.52
C ALA A 11 3.72 18.58 7.10
N ARG A 12 2.41 18.88 7.02
CA ARG A 12 1.36 17.95 7.45
C ARG A 12 1.30 16.72 6.55
N ILE A 13 1.35 16.90 5.24
CA ILE A 13 1.32 15.81 4.26
C ILE A 13 2.55 14.92 4.44
N GLN A 14 3.73 15.53 4.62
CA GLN A 14 4.96 14.78 4.88
C GLN A 14 4.88 13.95 6.15
N ARG A 15 4.45 14.55 7.28
CA ARG A 15 4.27 13.81 8.54
C ARG A 15 3.26 12.67 8.40
N ASN A 16 2.13 12.91 7.73
CA ASN A 16 1.13 11.88 7.47
C ASN A 16 1.69 10.73 6.62
N HIS A 17 2.44 11.03 5.57
CA HIS A 17 3.07 10.03 4.72
C HIS A 17 4.08 9.18 5.49
N ILE A 18 4.94 9.82 6.28
CA ILE A 18 5.90 9.14 7.15
C ILE A 18 5.17 8.23 8.16
N ALA A 19 4.17 8.76 8.87
CA ALA A 19 3.38 7.99 9.83
C ALA A 19 2.70 6.78 9.18
N CYS A 20 2.07 6.97 8.02
CA CYS A 20 1.43 5.89 7.26
C CYS A 20 2.45 4.80 6.86
N ALA A 21 3.62 5.19 6.34
CA ALA A 21 4.68 4.25 5.97
C ALA A 21 5.15 3.43 7.18
N PHE A 22 5.34 4.07 8.34
CA PHE A 22 5.71 3.37 9.56
C PHE A 22 4.61 2.42 10.04
N LEU A 23 3.34 2.84 10.03
CA LEU A 23 2.21 1.99 10.43
C LEU A 23 2.15 0.72 9.56
N VAL A 24 2.23 0.87 8.23
CA VAL A 24 2.22 -0.24 7.28
C VAL A 24 3.44 -1.14 7.50
N TRP A 25 4.64 -0.56 7.62
CA TRP A 25 5.87 -1.32 7.85
C TRP A 25 5.79 -2.16 9.14
N THR A 26 5.35 -1.54 10.24
CA THR A 26 5.27 -2.18 11.56
C THR A 26 4.29 -3.34 11.51
N ARG A 27 3.13 -3.17 10.87
CA ARG A 27 2.15 -4.24 10.71
C ARG A 27 2.67 -5.39 9.84
N LEU A 28 3.30 -5.07 8.70
CA LEU A 28 3.88 -6.09 7.83
C LEU A 28 5.00 -6.86 8.55
N ALA A 29 5.82 -6.18 9.37
CA ALA A 29 6.89 -6.81 10.13
C ALA A 29 6.35 -7.77 11.20
N GLN A 30 5.26 -7.41 11.88
CA GLN A 30 4.56 -8.32 12.80
C GLN A 30 4.07 -9.57 12.08
N ILE A 31 3.42 -9.41 10.92
CA ILE A 31 2.91 -10.53 10.11
C ILE A 31 4.05 -11.42 9.60
N ALA A 32 5.15 -10.81 9.15
CA ALA A 32 6.34 -11.53 8.70
C ALA A 32 6.90 -12.42 9.81
N ARG A 33 7.02 -11.88 11.03
CA ARG A 33 7.48 -12.64 12.21
C ARG A 33 6.52 -13.77 12.58
N SER A 34 5.21 -13.50 12.60
CA SER A 34 4.22 -14.52 12.97
C SER A 34 4.09 -15.66 11.95
N THR A 35 4.43 -15.40 10.68
CA THR A 35 4.31 -16.39 9.60
C THR A 35 5.63 -17.01 9.18
N GLY A 36 6.75 -16.57 9.75
CA GLY A 36 8.10 -17.02 9.35
C GLY A 36 8.47 -16.64 7.90
N LYS A 37 7.81 -15.64 7.31
CA LYS A 37 8.03 -15.20 5.92
C LYS A 37 8.78 -13.88 5.88
N THR A 38 9.47 -13.62 4.78
CA THR A 38 10.08 -12.30 4.55
C THR A 38 9.02 -11.24 4.25
N LEU A 39 9.32 -9.99 4.60
CA LEU A 39 8.46 -8.84 4.28
C LEU A 39 8.11 -8.76 2.79
N TYR A 40 9.07 -9.03 1.91
CA TYR A 40 8.85 -9.06 0.46
C TYR A 40 7.83 -10.12 0.04
N ARG A 41 7.90 -11.31 0.64
CA ARG A 41 6.96 -12.40 0.35
C ARG A 41 5.55 -12.07 0.83
N ILE A 42 5.42 -11.44 1.99
CA ILE A 42 4.12 -10.94 2.47
C ILE A 42 3.57 -9.85 1.54
N LYS A 43 4.39 -8.84 1.21
CA LYS A 43 3.98 -7.75 0.31
C LYS A 43 3.49 -8.28 -1.04
N ARG A 44 4.23 -9.22 -1.65
CA ARG A 44 3.85 -9.82 -2.93
C ARG A 44 2.56 -10.64 -2.81
N GLY A 45 2.43 -11.42 -1.74
CA GLY A 45 1.22 -12.21 -1.47
C GLY A 45 -0.04 -11.36 -1.40
N LEU A 46 0.00 -10.21 -0.70
CA LEU A 46 -1.16 -9.31 -0.62
C LEU A 46 -1.68 -8.88 -2.00
N LEU A 47 -0.80 -8.55 -2.95
CA LEU A 47 -1.20 -8.14 -4.30
C LEU A 47 -1.73 -9.33 -5.12
N ASP A 48 -1.09 -10.49 -4.99
CA ASP A 48 -1.49 -11.72 -5.67
C ASP A 48 -2.89 -12.18 -5.23
N ASP A 49 -3.12 -12.23 -3.92
CA ASP A 49 -4.42 -12.55 -3.32
C ASP A 49 -5.49 -11.55 -3.78
N TYR A 50 -5.16 -10.25 -3.77
CA TYR A 50 -6.08 -9.21 -4.23
C TYR A 50 -6.47 -9.40 -5.70
N LEU A 51 -5.50 -9.63 -6.59
CA LEU A 51 -5.77 -9.83 -8.02
C LEU A 51 -6.61 -11.09 -8.25
N CYS A 52 -6.31 -12.19 -7.58
CA CYS A 52 -7.12 -13.41 -7.62
C CYS A 52 -8.57 -13.14 -7.20
N GLN A 53 -8.79 -12.33 -6.16
CA GLN A 53 -10.14 -11.95 -5.72
C GLN A 53 -10.86 -11.08 -6.75
N GLN A 54 -10.16 -10.08 -7.32
CA GLN A 54 -10.74 -9.20 -8.34
C GLN A 54 -11.06 -9.93 -9.65
N LEU A 55 -10.29 -10.96 -10.01
CA LEU A 55 -10.61 -11.80 -11.17
C LEU A 55 -11.83 -12.69 -10.94
N LYS A 56 -12.01 -13.21 -9.72
CA LYS A 56 -13.18 -14.04 -9.36
C LYS A 56 -14.46 -13.22 -9.23
N LYS A 57 -14.36 -12.04 -8.62
CA LYS A 57 -15.48 -11.13 -8.41
C LYS A 57 -14.97 -9.70 -8.58
N PRO A 58 -15.03 -9.15 -9.79
CA PRO A 58 -14.52 -7.81 -10.05
C PRO A 58 -15.35 -6.79 -9.28
N THR A 59 -14.65 -5.97 -8.49
CA THR A 59 -15.27 -4.79 -7.87
C THR A 59 -15.42 -3.66 -8.90
N ILE A 60 -14.51 -3.63 -9.88
CA ILE A 60 -14.51 -2.68 -10.99
C ILE A 60 -15.05 -3.40 -12.22
N ILE A 61 -16.23 -3.00 -12.69
CA ILE A 61 -16.82 -3.53 -13.92
C ILE A 61 -16.00 -2.99 -15.10
N MET A 62 -15.30 -3.88 -15.79
CA MET A 62 -14.63 -3.52 -17.04
C MET A 62 -15.69 -3.46 -18.15
N LEU A 63 -16.11 -2.26 -18.51
CA LEU A 63 -16.86 -2.03 -19.75
C LEU A 63 -15.83 -1.96 -20.89
N PHE A 64 -15.98 -2.83 -21.89
CA PHE A 64 -15.25 -2.66 -23.14
C PHE A 64 -15.76 -1.39 -23.83
N ALA A 65 -14.83 -0.54 -24.26
CA ALA A 65 -15.11 0.68 -25.02
C ALA A 65 -15.36 0.36 -26.50
#